data_AF-A0A5S4GWL3-F1
#
_entry.id   AF-A0A5S4GWL3-F1
#
_cell.length_a   1.000
_cell.length_b   1.000
_cell.length_c   1.000
_cell.angle_alpha   90.00
_cell.angle_beta   90.00
_cell.angle_gamma   90.00
#
_symmetry.space_group_name_H-M   'P 1'
#
loop_
_entity.id
_entity.type
_entity.pdbx_description
1 polymer ?
#
loop_
_entity_poly.entity_id
_entity_poly.type
_entity_poly.pdbx_seq_one_letter_code
_entity_poly.pdbx_strand_id
1 'polypeptide(L)'
;MHQDIDGFYSWAASDQYGRGACGITGEAEQAAALLRQALESLAPGATGSVQLVHLDRYASNPSYIYGAIVLRLRSATTTVANG
;
A
#
# COMPACT_ATOMS: atom_id res chain seq x y z
N MET A 1 -24.23 -1.59 -15.51
CA MET A 1 -23.94 -0.64 -14.41
C MET A 1 -22.44 -0.66 -14.18
N HIS A 2 -21.70 0.29 -14.78
CA HIS A 2 -20.32 0.53 -14.36
C HIS A 2 -20.42 1.18 -12.98
N GLN A 3 -19.96 0.49 -11.95
CA GLN A 3 -19.75 1.14 -10.66
C GLN A 3 -18.55 2.07 -10.88
N ASP A 4 -18.81 3.36 -11.06
CA ASP A 4 -17.81 4.41 -10.89
C ASP A 4 -17.32 4.34 -9.45
N ILE A 5 -16.34 3.48 -9.20
CA ILE A 5 -15.56 3.55 -7.98
C ILE A 5 -14.63 4.74 -8.22
N ASP A 6 -15.09 5.95 -7.83
CA ASP A 6 -14.29 7.17 -7.81
C ASP A 6 -13.18 7.05 -6.74
N GLY A 7 -12.27 6.10 -6.93
CA GLY A 7 -11.26 5.74 -5.96
C GLY A 7 -10.05 5.12 -6.62
N PHE A 8 -8.88 5.50 -6.11
CA PHE A 8 -7.60 4.93 -6.50
C PHE A 8 -7.02 4.15 -5.33
N TYR A 9 -6.22 3.14 -5.61
CA TYR A 9 -5.47 2.40 -4.62
C TYR A 9 -4.05 2.93 -4.59
N SER A 10 -3.69 3.59 -3.49
CA SER A 10 -2.31 3.96 -3.21
C SER A 10 -1.63 2.83 -2.45
N TRP A 11 -0.42 2.48 -2.84
CA TRP A 11 0.40 1.51 -2.14
C TRP A 11 1.78 2.08 -1.83
N ALA A 12 2.35 1.67 -0.71
CA ALA A 12 3.70 2.03 -0.31
C ALA A 12 4.34 0.89 0.47
N ALA A 13 5.62 0.65 0.21
CA ALA A 13 6.50 -0.25 0.96
C ALA A 13 7.74 0.52 1.41
N SER A 14 8.21 0.21 2.61
CA SER A 14 9.46 0.76 3.15
C SER A 14 10.16 -0.25 4.05
N ASP A 15 11.48 -0.20 4.08
CA ASP A 15 12.32 -0.93 5.03
C ASP A 15 12.95 -0.01 6.07
N GLN A 16 13.64 -0.61 7.04
CA GLN A 16 14.31 0.09 8.14
C GLN A 16 15.48 0.99 7.71
N TYR A 17 15.96 0.84 6.47
CA TYR A 17 17.06 1.66 5.91
C TYR A 17 16.54 2.87 5.13
N GLY A 18 15.22 3.10 5.15
CA GLY A 18 14.58 4.20 4.43
C GLY A 18 14.46 3.95 2.92
N ARG A 19 14.73 2.72 2.45
CA ARG A 19 14.44 2.34 1.07
C ARG A 19 12.98 1.98 0.95
N GLY A 20 12.37 2.33 -0.16
CA GLY A 20 10.97 2.08 -0.39
C GLY A 20 10.57 2.25 -1.84
N ALA A 21 9.33 1.86 -2.10
CA ALA A 21 8.66 2.07 -3.37
C ALA A 21 7.19 2.37 -3.10
N CYS A 22 6.57 3.18 -3.96
CA CYS A 22 5.16 3.53 -3.85
C CYS A 22 4.56 3.73 -5.23
N GLY A 23 3.23 3.69 -5.30
CA GLY A 23 2.49 3.95 -6.53
C GLY A 23 1.00 4.08 -6.31
N ILE A 24 0.29 4.36 -7.40
CA ILE A 24 -1.16 4.52 -7.44
C ILE A 24 -1.69 3.73 -8.65
N THR A 25 -2.79 3.00 -8.47
CA THR A 25 -3.51 2.33 -9.57
C THR A 25 -5.03 2.38 -9.32
N GLY A 26 -5.84 2.20 -10.37
CA GLY A 26 -7.29 2.04 -10.25
C GLY A 26 -7.73 0.66 -9.74
N GLU A 27 -6.83 -0.32 -9.69
CA GLU A 27 -7.18 -1.72 -9.38
C GLU A 27 -6.56 -2.21 -8.06
N ALA A 28 -7.39 -2.72 -7.15
CA ALA A 28 -6.96 -3.20 -5.84
C ALA A 28 -5.95 -4.37 -5.94
N GLU A 29 -6.24 -5.33 -6.83
CA GLU A 29 -5.40 -6.51 -7.03
C GLU A 29 -4.03 -6.13 -7.59
N GLN A 30 -4.00 -5.20 -8.54
CA GLN A 30 -2.76 -4.68 -9.09
C GLN A 30 -1.95 -3.93 -8.02
N ALA A 31 -2.59 -3.12 -7.17
CA ALA A 31 -1.90 -2.44 -6.06
C ALA A 31 -1.28 -3.46 -5.08
N ALA A 32 -2.00 -4.54 -4.76
CA ALA A 32 -1.50 -5.60 -3.90
C ALA A 32 -0.33 -6.37 -4.54
N ALA A 33 -0.39 -6.65 -5.85
CA ALA A 33 0.68 -7.32 -6.58
C ALA A 33 1.96 -6.46 -6.63
N LEU A 34 1.83 -5.17 -6.93
CA LEU A 34 2.96 -4.23 -6.94
C LEU A 34 3.56 -4.06 -5.54
N LEU A 35 2.72 -3.97 -4.50
CA LEU A 35 3.17 -3.92 -3.12
C LEU A 35 3.98 -5.18 -2.75
N ARG A 36 3.50 -6.36 -3.14
CA ARG A 36 4.18 -7.62 -2.86
C ARG A 36 5.54 -7.68 -3.55
N GLN A 37 5.60 -7.34 -4.83
CA GLN A 37 6.86 -7.30 -5.58
C GLN A 37 7.86 -6.32 -4.94
N ALA A 38 7.40 -5.14 -4.50
CA ALA A 38 8.24 -4.17 -3.80
C ALA A 38 8.80 -4.76 -2.49
N LEU A 39 7.96 -5.38 -1.67
CA LEU A 39 8.38 -6.01 -0.41
C LEU A 39 9.39 -7.14 -0.63
N GLU A 40 9.24 -7.94 -1.68
CA GLU A 40 10.17 -9.02 -2.04
C GLU A 40 11.56 -8.49 -2.44
N SER A 41 11.65 -7.23 -2.90
CA SER A 41 12.91 -6.57 -3.27
C SER A 41 13.59 -5.80 -2.13
N LEU A 42 12.89 -5.60 -1.01
CA LEU A 42 13.37 -4.82 0.14
C LEU A 42 14.01 -5.70 1.20
N ALA A 43 14.69 -5.07 2.17
CA ALA A 43 15.29 -5.80 3.27
C ALA A 43 14.24 -6.59 4.09
N PRO A 44 14.61 -7.74 4.69
CA PRO A 44 13.76 -8.44 5.63
C PRO A 44 13.24 -7.50 6.73
N GLY A 45 11.95 -7.60 7.05
CA GLY A 45 11.29 -6.66 7.96
C GLY A 45 10.63 -5.47 7.26
N ALA A 46 10.75 -5.34 5.94
CA ALA A 46 10.01 -4.36 5.17
C ALA A 46 8.50 -4.45 5.45
N THR A 47 7.87 -3.29 5.54
CA THR A 47 6.44 -3.15 5.78
C THR A 47 5.82 -2.35 4.66
N GLY A 48 4.53 -2.56 4.44
CA GLY A 48 3.80 -1.76 3.48
C GLY A 48 2.31 -1.91 3.62
N SER A 49 1.61 -1.05 2.90
CA SER A 49 0.15 -0.96 2.95
C SER A 49 -0.44 -0.56 1.63
N VAL A 50 -1.66 -1.03 1.38
CA VAL A 50 -2.55 -0.52 0.33
C VAL A 50 -3.70 0.22 1.00
N GLN A 51 -4.01 1.42 0.51
CA GLN A 51 -5.09 2.27 0.96
C GLN A 51 -5.98 2.63 -0.23
N LEU A 52 -7.29 2.54 -0.05
CA LEU A 52 -8.25 3.12 -0.99
C LEU A 52 -8.35 4.62 -0.74
N VAL A 53 -8.15 5.41 -1.78
CA VAL A 53 -8.12 6.87 -1.77
C VAL A 53 -9.24 7.39 -2.64
N HIS A 54 -10.16 8.16 -2.04
CA HIS A 54 -11.20 8.85 -2.79
C HIS A 54 -10.85 10.33 -2.96
N LEU A 55 -11.13 10.86 -4.15
CA LEU A 55 -11.11 12.30 -4.35
C LEU A 55 -12.32 12.92 -3.64
N ASP A 56 -12.08 13.90 -2.78
CA ASP A 56 -13.17 14.70 -2.23
C ASP A 56 -13.66 15.69 -3.29
N ARG A 57 -14.61 15.24 -4.10
CA ARG A 57 -15.22 16.04 -5.17
C ARG A 57 -16.01 17.26 -4.67
N TYR A 58 -16.25 17.37 -3.36
CA TYR A 58 -17.00 18.45 -2.74
C TYR A 58 -16.11 19.41 -1.96
N ALA A 59 -14.82 19.14 -1.85
CA ALA A 59 -13.89 20.03 -1.18
C ALA A 59 -13.57 21.25 -2.04
N SER A 60 -13.57 22.42 -1.39
CA SER A 60 -13.20 23.70 -2.02
C SER A 60 -11.72 23.77 -2.41
N ASN A 61 -10.88 22.89 -1.85
CA ASN A 61 -9.48 22.66 -2.20
C ASN A 61 -9.27 21.16 -2.44
N PRO A 62 -8.36 20.73 -3.35
CA PRO A 62 -8.11 19.31 -3.58
C PRO A 62 -7.70 18.61 -2.28
N SER A 63 -8.55 17.70 -1.79
CA SER A 63 -8.28 16.87 -0.62
C SER A 63 -8.53 15.40 -0.95
N TYR A 64 -7.77 14.54 -0.29
CA TYR A 64 -7.86 13.09 -0.42
C TYR A 64 -8.49 12.52 0.84
N ILE A 65 -9.54 11.71 0.69
CA ILE A 65 -10.08 10.91 1.79
C ILE A 65 -9.35 9.58 1.74
N TYR A 66 -8.45 9.37 2.70
CA TYR A 66 -7.80 8.08 2.91
C TYR A 66 -8.80 7.14 3.59
N GLY A 67 -9.32 6.19 2.82
CA GLY A 67 -10.26 5.16 3.26
C GLY A 67 -9.58 4.00 3.98
N ALA A 68 -10.25 2.85 3.98
CA ALA A 68 -9.80 1.65 4.68
C ALA A 68 -8.40 1.19 4.22
N ILE A 69 -7.56 0.81 5.19
CA ILE A 69 -6.30 0.09 4.93
C ILE A 69 -6.69 -1.35 4.58
N VAL A 70 -6.54 -1.71 3.31
CA VAL A 70 -7.03 -3.00 2.78
C VAL A 70 -6.05 -4.13 3.08
N LEU A 71 -4.75 -3.83 3.11
CA LEU A 71 -3.70 -4.80 3.41
C LEU A 71 -2.63 -4.16 4.29
N ARG A 72 -2.34 -4.81 5.43
CA ARG A 72 -1.19 -4.53 6.29
C ARG A 72 -0.46 -5.84 6.54
N LEU A 73 0.65 -6.05 5.84
CA LEU A 73 1.47 -7.22 6.08
C LEU A 73 2.40 -6.93 7.26
N ARG A 74 2.20 -7.65 8.37
CA ARG A 74 3.16 -7.69 9.49
C ARG A 74 4.30 -8.63 9.14
N SER A 75 5.53 -8.15 9.30
CA SER A 75 6.72 -8.99 9.24
C SER A 75 6.69 -10.02 10.37
N ALA A 76 6.93 -11.29 10.03
CA ALA A 76 7.34 -12.28 11.00
C ALA A 76 8.84 -12.09 11.27
N THR A 77 9.13 -11.76 12.52
CA THR A 77 10.44 -11.72 13.17
C THR A 77 11.36 -12.81 12.66
N THR A 78 12.51 -12.41 12.10
CA THR A 78 13.65 -13.31 11.96
C THR A 78 14.17 -13.65 13.35
N THR A 79 13.68 -14.74 13.94
CA THR A 79 14.40 -15.44 14.99
C THR A 79 15.05 -16.67 14.37
N VAL A 80 16.21 -16.47 13.74
CA VAL A 80 17.20 -17.54 13.67
C VAL A 80 17.79 -17.66 15.08
N ALA A 81 17.28 -18.62 15.85
CA ALA A 81 17.97 -19.13 17.03
C ALA A 81 18.41 -20.55 16.70
N ASN A 82 19.70 -20.69 16.39
CA ASN A 82 20.39 -21.97 16.34
C ASN A 82 20.30 -22.66 17.72
N GLY A 83 20.09 -23.97 17.71
CA GLY A 83 20.20 -24.88 18.85
C GLY A 83 20.17 -26.30 18.37
#